data_AF-A0A2P4NX32-F1
#
_entry.id   AF-A0A2P4NX32-F1
#
_cell.length_a   1.000
_cell.length_b   1.000
_cell.length_c   1.000
_cell.angle_alpha   90.00
_cell.angle_beta   90.00
_cell.angle_gamma   90.00
#
_symmetry.space_group_name_H-M   'P 1'
#
loop_
_entity.id
_entity.type
_entity.pdbx_description
1 polymer ?
#
loop_
_entity_poly.entity_id
_entity_poly.type
_entity_poly.pdbx_seq_one_letter_code
_entity_poly.pdbx_strand_id
1 'polypeptide(L)'
;MGDDKLHVLWNFNLAKFFNPERAALIKSLWNGFAKLYDLLGEIKTDPQYFRLKAKVWYELFLKKTVIDPKTNNILEQGLYRSSDKTLKNGGNFQNKTSAICEILEHEN
;
A
#
# COMPACT_ATOMS: atom_id res chain seq x y z
N MET A 1 5.84 -6.01 -15.45
CA MET A 1 6.37 -6.80 -14.31
C MET A 1 6.76 -8.17 -14.87
N GLY A 2 7.63 -8.96 -14.23
CA GLY A 2 7.92 -10.31 -14.75
C GLY A 2 6.67 -11.21 -14.69
N ASP A 3 6.42 -11.99 -15.75
CA ASP A 3 5.25 -12.88 -15.86
C ASP A 3 5.21 -13.91 -14.72
N ASP A 4 6.39 -14.37 -14.29
CA ASP A 4 6.58 -15.25 -13.13
C ASP A 4 5.97 -14.68 -11.85
N LYS A 5 6.22 -13.39 -11.57
CA LYS A 5 5.75 -12.72 -10.36
C LYS A 5 4.24 -12.46 -10.40
N LEU A 6 3.70 -12.13 -11.58
CA LEU A 6 2.26 -11.96 -11.78
C LEU A 6 1.51 -13.29 -11.60
N HIS A 7 2.06 -14.36 -12.16
CA HIS A 7 1.48 -15.70 -12.08
C HIS A 7 1.41 -16.20 -10.63
N VAL A 8 2.50 -16.03 -9.87
CA VAL A 8 2.51 -16.33 -8.43
C VAL A 8 1.41 -15.54 -7.73
N LEU A 9 1.32 -14.24 -7.97
CA LEU A 9 0.37 -13.39 -7.25
C LEU A 9 -1.11 -13.69 -7.56
N TRP A 10 -1.43 -14.05 -8.80
CA TRP A 10 -2.80 -14.43 -9.17
C TRP A 10 -3.24 -15.76 -8.58
N ASN A 11 -2.33 -16.74 -8.53
CA ASN A 11 -2.62 -18.08 -8.05
C ASN A 11 -2.38 -18.25 -6.55
N PHE A 12 -1.68 -17.31 -5.91
CA PHE A 12 -1.44 -17.34 -4.48
C PHE A 12 -2.72 -17.02 -3.70
N ASN A 13 -3.22 -18.01 -2.96
CA ASN A 13 -4.41 -17.84 -2.15
C ASN A 13 -4.09 -17.10 -0.83
N LEU A 14 -4.15 -15.77 -0.88
CA LEU A 14 -3.96 -14.88 0.27
C LEU A 14 -4.96 -15.13 1.41
N ALA A 15 -6.16 -15.64 1.11
CA ALA A 15 -7.17 -15.91 2.13
C ALA A 15 -6.79 -17.05 3.09
N LYS A 16 -5.76 -17.85 2.76
CA LYS A 16 -5.19 -18.83 3.70
C LYS A 16 -4.40 -18.19 4.83
N PHE A 17 -3.87 -16.98 4.63
CA PHE A 17 -2.94 -16.32 5.56
C PHE A 17 -3.52 -15.04 6.16
N PHE A 18 -4.49 -14.43 5.50
CA PHE A 18 -5.09 -13.17 5.91
C PHE A 18 -6.61 -13.27 5.92
N ASN A 19 -7.25 -12.43 6.73
CA ASN A 19 -8.70 -12.25 6.64
C ASN A 19 -9.09 -11.80 5.21
N PRO A 20 -10.32 -12.08 4.76
CA PRO A 20 -10.73 -11.83 3.37
C PRO A 20 -10.55 -10.37 2.92
N GLU A 21 -10.85 -9.41 3.81
CA GLU A 21 -10.71 -7.98 3.52
C GLU A 21 -9.24 -7.58 3.31
N ARG A 22 -8.35 -8.04 4.19
CA ARG A 22 -6.91 -7.77 4.07
C ARG A 22 -6.31 -8.47 2.85
N ALA A 23 -6.73 -9.69 2.55
CA ALA A 23 -6.33 -10.39 1.33
C ALA A 23 -6.75 -9.61 0.07
N ALA A 24 -7.97 -9.07 0.04
CA ALA A 24 -8.46 -8.26 -1.06
C ALA A 24 -7.67 -6.93 -1.21
N LEU A 25 -7.34 -6.27 -0.10
CA LEU A 25 -6.51 -5.05 -0.11
C LEU A 25 -5.10 -5.32 -0.64
N ILE A 26 -4.44 -6.37 -0.15
CA ILE A 26 -3.10 -6.78 -0.63
C ILE A 26 -3.16 -7.08 -2.13
N LYS A 27 -4.16 -7.83 -2.59
CA LYS A 27 -4.33 -8.14 -4.02
C LYS A 27 -4.54 -6.86 -4.85
N SER A 28 -5.33 -5.92 -4.34
CA SER A 28 -5.59 -4.63 -5.00
C SER A 28 -4.34 -3.76 -5.08
N LEU A 29 -3.55 -3.73 -4.00
CA LEU A 29 -2.28 -3.01 -3.95
C LEU A 29 -1.30 -3.53 -5.00
N TRP A 30 -1.14 -4.84 -5.09
CA TRP A 30 -0.26 -5.47 -6.07
C TRP A 30 -0.75 -5.28 -7.51
N ASN A 31 -2.05 -5.45 -7.76
CA ASN A 31 -2.62 -5.20 -9.08
C ASN A 31 -2.45 -3.74 -9.52
N GLY A 32 -2.58 -2.79 -8.59
CA GLY A 32 -2.33 -1.38 -8.86
C GLY A 32 -0.85 -1.11 -9.19
N PHE A 33 0.08 -1.74 -8.47
CA PHE A 33 1.51 -1.64 -8.76
C PHE A 33 1.87 -2.22 -10.13
N ALA A 34 1.33 -3.40 -10.48
CA ALA A 34 1.54 -4.01 -11.79
C ALA A 34 1.08 -3.08 -12.93
N LYS A 35 -0.11 -2.48 -12.80
CA LYS A 35 -0.60 -1.49 -13.77
C LYS A 35 0.31 -0.28 -13.90
N LEU A 36 0.83 0.25 -12.79
CA LEU A 36 1.79 1.36 -12.85
C LEU A 36 3.08 0.95 -13.55
N TYR A 37 3.58 -0.25 -13.28
CA TYR A 37 4.77 -0.76 -13.95
C TYR A 37 4.57 -0.89 -15.46
N ASP A 38 3.42 -1.40 -15.89
CA ASP A 38 3.11 -1.55 -17.31
C ASP A 38 2.97 -0.18 -17.99
N LEU A 39 2.30 0.78 -17.34
CA LEU A 39 2.20 2.16 -17.81
C LEU A 39 3.57 2.85 -17.91
N LEU A 40 4.53 2.52 -17.04
CA LEU A 40 5.88 3.05 -17.11
C LEU A 40 6.66 2.52 -18.33
N GLY A 41 6.37 1.28 -18.76
CA GLY A 41 6.95 0.67 -19.95
C GLY A 41 6.33 1.15 -21.26
N GLU A 42 5.15 1.77 -21.21
CA GLU A 42 4.46 2.31 -22.38
C GLU A 42 4.97 3.71 -22.75
N ILE A 43 5.63 3.82 -23.91
CA ILE A 43 6.21 5.07 -24.44
C ILE A 43 5.17 6.20 -24.61
N LYS A 44 3.88 5.85 -24.73
CA LYS A 44 2.77 6.79 -25.02
C LYS A 44 1.89 7.10 -23.82
N THR A 45 2.25 6.65 -22.62
CA THR A 45 1.44 6.94 -21.43
C THR A 45 1.33 8.43 -21.20
N ASP A 46 0.10 8.93 -21.09
CA ASP A 46 -0.17 10.30 -20.66
C ASP A 46 0.35 10.50 -19.22
N PRO A 47 1.27 11.46 -18.97
CA PRO A 47 1.81 11.71 -17.64
C PRO A 47 0.72 12.03 -16.60
N GLN A 48 -0.36 12.71 -16.99
CA GLN A 48 -1.45 13.03 -16.07
C GLN A 48 -2.22 11.77 -15.67
N TYR A 49 -2.53 10.90 -16.64
CA TYR A 49 -3.13 9.60 -16.37
C TYR A 49 -2.27 8.75 -15.43
N PHE A 50 -0.95 8.67 -15.68
CA PHE A 50 -0.04 7.96 -14.80
C PHE A 50 -0.08 8.51 -13.37
N ARG A 51 0.01 9.84 -13.22
CA ARG A 51 -0.03 10.52 -11.91
C ARG A 51 -1.33 10.22 -11.16
N LEU A 52 -2.47 10.23 -11.85
CA LEU A 52 -3.76 9.88 -11.25
C LEU A 52 -3.78 8.43 -10.76
N LYS A 53 -3.28 7.48 -11.54
CA LYS A 53 -3.18 6.07 -11.12
C LYS A 53 -2.21 5.89 -9.95
N ALA A 54 -1.08 6.59 -9.97
CA ALA A 54 -0.09 6.54 -8.92
C ALA A 54 -0.66 7.07 -7.60
N LYS A 55 -1.43 8.18 -7.66
CA LYS A 55 -2.11 8.75 -6.50
C LYS A 55 -3.12 7.77 -5.89
N VAL A 56 -3.96 7.13 -6.71
CA VAL A 56 -4.93 6.13 -6.24
C VAL A 56 -4.23 4.94 -5.57
N TRP A 57 -3.15 4.44 -6.18
CA TRP A 57 -2.35 3.37 -5.59
C TRP A 57 -1.71 3.79 -4.27
N TYR A 58 -1.18 5.02 -4.20
CA TYR A 58 -0.56 5.57 -3.00
C TYR A 58 -1.56 5.75 -1.86
N GLU A 59 -2.76 6.23 -2.12
CA GLU A 59 -3.83 6.34 -1.13
C GLU A 59 -4.23 4.95 -0.58
N LEU A 60 -4.30 3.94 -1.45
CA LEU A 60 -4.51 2.55 -1.03
C LEU A 60 -3.35 2.04 -0.16
N PHE A 61 -2.10 2.31 -0.55
CA PHE A 61 -0.91 1.95 0.21
C PHE A 61 -0.93 2.57 1.61
N LEU A 62 -1.34 3.83 1.74
CA LEU A 62 -1.40 4.53 3.02
C LEU A 62 -2.59 4.12 3.90
N LYS A 63 -3.55 3.35 3.39
CA LYS A 63 -4.75 2.97 4.14
C LYS A 63 -4.38 2.13 5.37
N LYS A 64 -4.63 2.69 6.55
CA LYS A 64 -4.35 2.05 7.85
C LYS A 64 -5.59 1.32 8.36
N THR A 65 -5.34 0.29 9.16
CA THR A 65 -6.38 -0.39 9.92
C THR A 65 -6.82 0.52 11.06
N VAL A 66 -8.12 0.82 11.12
CA VAL A 66 -8.75 1.59 12.20
C VAL A 66 -9.32 0.60 13.19
N ILE A 67 -8.98 0.79 14.47
CA ILE A 67 -9.39 -0.08 15.56
C ILE A 67 -10.14 0.78 16.59
N ASP A 68 -11.25 0.27 17.09
CA ASP A 68 -11.95 0.87 18.22
C ASP A 68 -11.09 0.71 19.50
N PRO A 69 -10.65 1.80 20.14
CA PRO A 69 -9.81 1.73 21.33
C PRO A 69 -10.52 1.10 22.55
N LYS A 70 -11.85 1.07 22.59
CA LYS A 70 -12.63 0.53 23.72
C LYS A 70 -12.87 -0.98 23.56
N THR A 71 -13.18 -1.42 22.36
CA THR A 71 -13.58 -2.82 22.08
C THR A 71 -12.48 -3.64 21.42
N ASN A 72 -11.41 -2.99 20.95
CA ASN A 72 -10.32 -3.57 20.16
C ASN A 72 -10.79 -4.22 18.83
N ASN A 73 -11.99 -3.87 18.37
CA ASN A 73 -12.55 -4.36 17.10
C ASN A 73 -12.03 -3.54 15.92
N ILE A 74 -11.91 -4.19 14.75
CA ILE A 74 -11.53 -3.52 13.51
C ILE A 74 -12.75 -2.77 12.97
N LEU A 75 -12.65 -1.44 12.86
CA LEU A 75 -13.68 -0.58 12.27
C LEU A 75 -13.47 -0.42 10.76
N GLU A 76 -12.21 -0.37 10.32
CA GLU A 76 -11.85 -0.32 8.92
C GLU A 76 -10.56 -1.12 8.71
N GLN A 77 -10.59 -2.09 7.79
CA GLN A 77 -9.40 -2.85 7.44
C GLN A 77 -8.48 -2.03 6.53
N GLY A 78 -7.21 -1.94 6.90
CA GLY A 78 -6.14 -1.38 6.06
C GLY A 78 -5.00 -2.37 5.88
N LEU A 79 -3.89 -1.91 5.31
CA LEU A 79 -2.70 -2.73 5.06
C LEU A 79 -1.82 -2.88 6.32
N TYR A 80 -1.79 -1.84 7.13
CA TYR A 80 -0.95 -1.70 8.33
C TYR A 80 -1.81 -1.27 9.52
N ARG A 81 -1.48 -1.71 10.73
CA ARG A 81 -1.94 -1.07 11.95
C ARG A 81 -1.12 0.19 12.23
N SER A 82 -1.65 1.10 13.04
CA SER A 82 -0.89 2.25 13.55
C SER A 82 0.38 1.82 14.31
N SER A 83 0.39 0.63 14.88
CA SER A 83 1.54 -0.01 15.55
C SER A 83 2.56 -0.63 14.58
N ASP A 84 2.17 -0.96 13.35
CA ASP A 84 3.03 -1.69 12.39
C ASP A 84 4.04 -0.76 11.69
N LYS A 85 3.93 0.54 11.91
CA LYS A 85 4.96 1.50 11.47
C LYS A 85 6.22 1.25 12.29
N THR A 86 7.17 0.51 11.74
CA THR A 86 8.54 0.47 12.25
C THR A 86 9.14 1.86 12.14
N LEU A 87 9.22 2.50 13.30
CA LEU A 87 9.95 3.73 13.58
C LEU A 87 11.42 3.54 13.20
N LYS A 88 11.96 4.36 12.28
CA LYS A 88 13.41 4.59 12.25
C LYS A 88 13.69 5.66 13.30
N ASN A 89 13.88 5.20 14.54
CA ASN A 89 14.59 5.83 15.66
C ASN A 89 14.12 5.09 16.90
N GLY A 90 14.97 4.24 17.47
CA GLY A 90 14.62 3.35 18.58
C GLY A 90 13.74 3.99 19.65
N GLY A 91 12.44 3.75 19.56
CA GLY A 91 11.47 3.97 20.63
C GLY A 91 11.16 5.42 21.04
N ASN A 92 11.46 6.47 20.27
CA ASN A 92 11.01 7.83 20.66
C ASN A 92 9.69 8.22 19.95
N PHE A 93 8.62 8.30 20.74
CA PHE A 93 7.22 8.43 20.31
C PHE A 93 6.78 9.84 19.87
N GLN A 94 7.66 10.84 19.88
CA GLN A 94 7.22 12.23 19.88
C GLN A 94 7.01 12.88 18.51
N ASN A 95 7.63 12.41 17.42
CA ASN A 95 7.52 13.10 16.11
C ASN A 95 7.04 12.13 15.02
N LYS A 96 5.75 12.20 14.68
CA LYS A 96 5.09 11.33 13.71
C LYS A 96 5.12 11.92 12.30
N THR A 97 6.20 11.70 11.58
CA THR A 97 6.18 11.82 10.10
C THR A 97 6.61 10.48 9.52
N SER A 98 5.85 9.97 8.54
CA SER A 98 6.19 8.72 7.86
C SER A 98 7.47 8.98 7.07
N ALA A 99 8.47 8.09 7.10
CA ALA A 99 9.69 8.25 6.30
C ALA A 99 9.39 8.46 4.80
N ILE A 100 8.28 7.89 4.31
CA ILE A 100 7.78 8.06 2.95
C ILE A 100 7.23 9.48 2.71
N CYS A 101 6.62 10.11 3.72
CA CYS A 101 6.16 11.49 3.63
C CYS A 101 7.35 12.46 3.60
N GLU A 102 8.40 12.22 4.39
CA GLU A 102 9.62 13.06 4.37
C GLU A 102 10.38 12.95 3.04
N ILE A 103 10.44 11.77 2.43
CA ILE A 103 11.07 11.59 1.10
C ILE A 103 10.33 12.41 0.03
N LEU A 104 8.99 12.45 0.08
CA LEU A 104 8.18 13.20 -0.87
C LEU A 104 8.23 14.73 -0.66
N GLU A 105 8.57 15.19 0.54
CA GLU A 105 8.74 16.61 0.85
C GLU A 105 10.10 17.17 0.38
N HIS A 106 11.10 16.31 0.18
CA HIS A 106 12.45 16.68 -0.25
C HIS A 106 12.68 16.64 -1.79
N GLU A 107 11.69 16.25 -2.58
CA GLU A 107 11.78 16.19 -4.06
C GLU A 107 11.07 17.35 -4.81
N ASN A 108 10.66 18.42 -4.10
CA ASN A 108 10.15 19.66 -4.73
C ASN A 108 11.17 20.80 -4.69
#